data_AF-F3FSC3-F1
#
_entry.id   AF-F3FSC3-F1
#
_cell.length_a   1.000
_cell.length_b   1.000
_cell.length_c   1.000
_cell.angle_alpha   90.00
_cell.angle_beta   90.00
_cell.angle_gamma   90.00
#
_symmetry.space_group_name_H-M   'P 1'
#
loop_
_entity.id
_entity.type
_entity.pdbx_description
1 polymer ?
#
loop_
_entity_poly.entity_id
_entity_poly.type
_entity_poly.pdbx_seq_one_letter_code
_entity_poly.pdbx_strand_id
1 'polypeptide(L)' 'MPVHVIDSLATVTPAQWDALVPGNQPFLRHAFLSSLEDSGSLGPRSGWRS' A
#
# COMPACT_ATOMS: atom_id res chain seq x y z
N MET A 1 -17.39 10.35 11.62
CA MET A 1 -16.19 10.52 10.77
C MET A 1 -16.42 9.74 9.49
N PRO A 2 -16.37 10.37 8.31
CA PRO A 2 -16.43 9.63 7.05
C PRO A 2 -15.13 8.85 6.85
N VAL A 3 -15.25 7.60 6.40
CA VAL A 3 -14.10 6.80 5.97
C VAL A 3 -13.91 7.07 4.48
N HIS A 4 -12.69 7.40 4.09
CA HIS A 4 -12.29 7.52 2.69
C HIS A 4 -11.54 6.28 2.28
N VAL A 5 -12.03 5.60 1.23
CA VAL A 5 -11.36 4.46 0.61
C VAL A 5 -10.75 4.95 -0.70
N ILE A 6 -9.51 4.57 -0.93
CA ILE A 6 -8.75 4.86 -2.16
C ILE A 6 -8.41 3.54 -2.84
N ASP A 7 -8.41 3.54 -4.17
CA ASP A 7 -8.25 2.31 -4.96
C ASP A 7 -6.78 1.94 -5.26
N SER A 8 -5.83 2.84 -4.96
CA SER A 8 -4.40 2.58 -5.16
C SER A 8 -3.55 3.35 -4.16
N LEU A 9 -2.47 2.71 -3.74
CA LEU A 9 -1.48 3.29 -2.84
C LEU A 9 -0.69 4.45 -3.50
N ALA A 10 -0.65 4.49 -4.83
CA ALA A 10 -0.01 5.57 -5.59
C ALA A 10 -0.65 6.95 -5.36
N THR A 11 -1.89 6.99 -4.85
CA THR A 11 -2.58 8.24 -4.51
C THR A 11 -2.08 8.88 -3.22
N VAL A 12 -1.31 8.15 -2.41
CA VAL A 12 -0.71 8.63 -1.15
C VAL A 12 0.78 8.86 -1.36
N THR A 13 1.29 10.00 -0.90
CA THR A 13 2.72 10.27 -1.02
C THR A 13 3.53 9.31 -0.13
N PRO A 14 4.70 8.82 -0.57
CA PRO A 14 5.51 7.90 0.22
C PRO A 14 5.87 8.43 1.60
N ALA A 15 6.18 9.73 1.71
CA ALA A 15 6.55 10.37 2.97
C ALA A 15 5.39 10.39 3.99
N GLN A 16 4.16 10.63 3.54
CA GLN A 16 2.99 10.60 4.42
C GLN A 16 2.69 9.20 4.94
N TRP A 17 2.83 8.19 4.06
CA TRP A 17 2.65 6.80 4.45
C TRP A 17 3.75 6.33 5.41
N ASP A 18 5.01 6.54 5.05
CA ASP A 18 6.16 6.08 5.82
C ASP A 18 6.24 6.73 7.21
N ALA A 19 5.70 7.95 7.38
CA ALA A 19 5.55 8.59 8.69
C ALA A 19 4.63 7.84 9.66
N LEU A 20 3.70 7.02 9.14
CA LEU A 20 2.80 6.17 9.93
C LEU A 20 3.45 4.84 10.33
N VAL A 21 4.60 4.49 9.76
CA VAL A 21 5.25 3.19 9.97
C VAL A 21 6.26 3.31 11.12
N PRO A 22 5.92 2.84 12.34
CA PRO A 22 6.87 2.85 13.44
C PRO A 22 8.02 1.86 13.20
N GLY A 23 9.18 2.13 13.79
CA GLY A 23 10.25 1.13 13.91
C GLY A 23 10.91 0.69 12.60
N ASN A 24 10.89 1.54 11.57
CA ASN A 24 11.58 1.31 10.29
C ASN A 24 11.27 -0.05 9.63
N GLN A 25 10.02 -0.51 9.72
CA GLN A 25 9.61 -1.82 9.21
C GLN A 25 9.56 -1.83 7.67
N PRO A 26 10.48 -2.54 6.97
CA PRO A 26 10.63 -2.44 5.52
C PRO A 26 9.41 -2.97 4.75
N PHE A 27 8.75 -4.01 5.27
CA PHE A 27 7.58 -4.63 4.62
C PHE A 27 6.28 -3.81 4.76
N LEU A 28 6.32 -2.73 5.52
CA LEU A 28 5.21 -1.78 5.65
C LEU A 28 5.49 -0.46 4.93
N ARG A 29 6.68 -0.29 4.32
CA ARG A 29 7.03 0.94 3.61
C ARG A 29 6.25 1.06 2.32
N HIS A 30 5.98 2.30 1.94
CA HIS A 30 5.27 2.63 0.71
C HIS A 30 5.88 1.94 -0.50
N ALA A 31 7.20 2.05 -0.66
CA ALA A 31 7.91 1.49 -1.81
C ALA A 31 7.75 -0.04 -1.94
N PHE A 32 7.75 -0.77 -0.82
CA PHE A 32 7.57 -2.22 -0.85
C PHE A 32 6.15 -2.58 -1.29
N LEU A 33 5.15 -1.95 -0.69
CA LEU A 33 3.74 -2.19 -1.00
C LEU A 33 3.38 -1.76 -2.44
N SER A 34 3.89 -0.61 -2.89
CA SER A 34 3.74 -0.15 -4.28
C SER A 34 4.31 -1.18 -5.26
N SER A 35 5.49 -1.74 -4.95
CA SER A 35 6.09 -2.77 -5.80
C SER A 35 5.24 -4.05 -5.88
N LEU A 36 4.52 -4.41 -4.82
CA LEU A 36 3.57 -5.53 -4.84
C LEU A 36 2.34 -5.23 -5.72
N GLU A 37 1.84 -4.00 -5.67
CA GLU A 37 0.74 -3.53 -6.53
C GLU A 37 1.16 -3.53 -8.00
N ASP A 38 2.30 -2.90 -8.31
CA ASP A 38 2.84 -2.75 -9.67
C ASP A 38 3.22 -4.10 -10.31
N SER A 39 3.72 -5.05 -9.51
CA SER A 39 4.04 -6.41 -9.99
C SER A 39 2.81 -7.29 -10.22
N GLY A 40 1.60 -6.84 -9.84
CA GLY A 40 0.39 -7.65 -9.90
C GLY A 40 0.36 -8.78 -8.88
N SER A 41 1.18 -8.68 -7.82
CA SER A 41 1.16 -9.60 -6.68
C SER A 41 -0.07 -9.39 -5.79
N LEU A 42 -0.79 -8.29 -5.99
CA LEU A 42 -2.06 -7.96 -5.35
C LEU A 42 -3.23 -8.15 -6.32
N GLY A 43 -4.39 -8.52 -5.79
CA GLY A 43 -5.66 -8.56 -6.54
C GLY A 43 -6.13 -9.96 -6.99
N PRO A 44 -7.14 -10.03 -7.86
CA PRO A 44 -7.87 -11.27 -8.16
C PRO A 44 -6.98 -12.40 -8.70
N ARG A 45 -5.90 -12.03 -9.39
CA ARG A 45 -4.94 -12.97 -9.99
C ARG A 45 -3.99 -13.59 -8.95
N SER A 46 -3.80 -12.97 -7.79
CA SER A 46 -2.99 -13.52 -6.69
C SER A 46 -3.81 -14.33 -5.69
N GLY A 47 -5.10 -14.57 -5.98
CA GLY A 47 -6.02 -15.31 -5.11
C GLY A 47 -6.68 -14.45 -4.04
N TRP A 48 -6.40 -13.14 -4.02
CA TRP A 48 -7.01 -12.19 -3.09
C TRP A 48 -8.34 -11.70 -3.66
N ARG A 49 -9.44 -11.92 -2.92
CA ARG A 49 -10.80 -11.53 -3.32
C ARG A 49 -11.08 -10.09 -2.88
N SER A 50 -11.53 -9.25 -3.82
CA SER A 50 -12.12 -7.93 -3.56
C SER A 50 -13.49 -8.06 -2.89
#